data_AF-A0A7C5N6F1-F1
#
_entry.id   AF-A0A7C5N6F1-F1
#
_cell.length_a   1.000
_cell.length_b   1.000
_cell.length_c   1.000
_cell.angle_alpha   90.00
_cell.angle_beta   90.00
_cell.angle_gamma   90.00
#
_symmetry.space_group_name_H-M   'P 1'
#
loop_
_entity.id
_entity.type
_entity.pdbx_description
1 polymer ?
#
loop_
_entity_poly.entity_id
_entity_poly.type
_entity_poly.pdbx_seq_one_letter_code
_entity_poly.pdbx_strand_id
1 'polypeptide(L)'
;MGLWQAEHAGDRQLAAVMRAVAADETQHAQLSWDIHAWAMSQLDEAARARIEAAQRAALAELLAEAAEPVDEQLVCLAGLPVPEEHVALAERFAQSLAA
;
A
#
# COMPACT_ATOMS: atom_id res chain seq x y z
N MET A 1 -1.03 5.58 0.17
CA MET A 1 -0.81 5.97 -1.25
C MET A 1 -1.92 6.87 -1.79
N GLY A 2 -3.19 6.45 -1.86
CA GLY A 2 -4.26 7.29 -2.42
C GLY A 2 -4.44 8.67 -1.75
N LEU A 3 -4.39 8.73 -0.42
CA LEU A 3 -4.43 10.01 0.33
C LEU A 3 -3.26 10.95 -0.02
N TRP A 4 -2.05 10.40 -0.16
CA TRP A 4 -0.87 11.17 -0.53
C TRP A 4 -1.08 11.84 -1.89
N GLN A 5 -1.49 11.07 -2.90
CA GLN A 5 -1.74 11.62 -4.25
C GLN A 5 -2.90 12.60 -4.26
N ALA A 6 -3.93 12.39 -3.44
CA ALA A 6 -5.03 13.34 -3.29
C ALA A 6 -4.59 14.71 -2.73
N GLU A 7 -3.47 14.76 -2.01
CA GLU A 7 -2.89 15.97 -1.42
C GLU A 7 -1.79 16.60 -2.29
N HIS A 8 -1.03 15.78 -3.02
CA HIS A 8 0.19 16.22 -3.72
C HIS A 8 0.06 16.30 -5.24
N ALA A 9 -1.02 15.76 -5.85
CA ALA A 9 -1.18 15.81 -7.30
C ALA A 9 -1.41 17.25 -7.81
N GLY A 10 -0.61 17.66 -8.80
CA GLY A 10 -0.79 18.94 -9.50
C GLY A 10 -2.03 18.98 -10.38
N ASP A 11 -2.50 17.82 -10.88
CA ASP A 11 -3.77 17.71 -11.59
C ASP A 11 -4.94 17.61 -10.59
N ARG A 12 -5.81 18.63 -10.60
CA ARG A 12 -6.97 18.72 -9.70
C ARG A 12 -8.02 17.63 -9.95
N GLN A 13 -8.20 17.19 -11.20
CA GLN A 13 -9.15 16.11 -11.50
C GLN A 13 -8.62 14.79 -10.95
N LEU A 14 -7.33 14.52 -11.12
CA LEU A 14 -6.72 13.33 -10.55
C LEU A 14 -6.76 13.36 -9.02
N ALA A 15 -6.41 14.48 -8.39
CA ALA A 15 -6.48 14.63 -6.93
C ALA A 15 -7.88 14.31 -6.37
N ALA A 16 -8.94 14.72 -7.07
CA ALA A 16 -10.31 14.41 -6.70
C ALA A 16 -10.63 12.92 -6.82
N VAL A 17 -10.18 12.28 -7.91
CA VAL A 17 -10.33 10.83 -8.09
C VAL A 17 -9.59 10.06 -7.00
N MET A 18 -8.33 10.42 -6.71
CA MET A 18 -7.53 9.74 -5.70
C MET A 18 -8.09 9.88 -4.29
N ARG A 19 -8.80 10.97 -3.99
CA ARG A 19 -9.53 11.12 -2.72
C ARG A 19 -10.66 10.11 -2.58
N ALA A 20 -11.44 9.89 -3.66
CA ALA A 20 -12.51 8.89 -3.66
C ALA A 20 -11.92 7.47 -3.54
N VAL A 21 -10.91 7.17 -4.36
CA VAL A 21 -10.18 5.89 -4.31
C VAL A 21 -9.65 5.61 -2.91
N ALA A 22 -9.02 6.59 -2.24
CA ALA A 22 -8.47 6.37 -0.91
C ALA A 22 -9.52 6.04 0.15
N ALA A 23 -10.73 6.58 0.04
CA ALA A 23 -11.83 6.26 0.94
C ALA A 23 -12.33 4.82 0.73
N ASP A 24 -12.41 4.36 -0.52
CA ASP A 24 -12.80 3.00 -0.86
C ASP A 24 -11.72 2.01 -0.40
N GLU A 25 -10.44 2.32 -0.63
CA GLU A 25 -9.33 1.45 -0.24
C GLU A 25 -9.20 1.28 1.28
N THR A 26 -9.65 2.24 2.09
CA THR A 26 -9.71 2.07 3.55
C THR A 26 -10.74 1.01 3.95
N GLN A 27 -11.88 0.97 3.27
CA GLN A 27 -12.92 -0.05 3.50
C GLN A 27 -12.47 -1.42 2.96
N HIS A 28 -11.83 -1.45 1.79
CA HIS A 28 -11.25 -2.67 1.23
C HIS A 28 -10.14 -3.25 2.12
N ALA A 29 -9.31 -2.40 2.73
CA ALA A 29 -8.28 -2.83 3.66
C ALA A 29 -8.90 -3.52 4.90
N GLN A 30 -9.94 -2.93 5.50
CA GLN A 30 -10.62 -3.54 6.63
C GLN A 30 -11.24 -4.89 6.26
N LEU A 31 -11.93 -4.98 5.12
CA LEU A 31 -12.50 -6.24 4.64
C LEU A 31 -11.42 -7.31 4.42
N SER A 32 -10.28 -6.92 3.85
CA SER A 32 -9.15 -7.84 3.63
C SER A 32 -8.59 -8.39 4.96
N TRP A 33 -8.53 -7.56 6.01
CA TRP A 33 -8.15 -8.00 7.36
C TRP A 33 -9.16 -8.98 7.96
N ASP A 34 -10.44 -8.71 7.82
CA ASP A 34 -11.50 -9.59 8.34
C ASP A 34 -11.45 -10.97 7.65
N ILE A 35 -11.25 -10.98 6.32
CA ILE A 35 -11.06 -12.22 5.54
C ILE A 35 -9.80 -12.94 5.98
N HIS A 36 -8.68 -12.24 6.17
CA HIS A 36 -7.44 -12.84 6.63
C HIS A 36 -7.61 -13.49 8.00
N ALA A 37 -8.20 -12.79 8.97
CA ALA A 37 -8.44 -13.31 10.30
C ALA A 37 -9.33 -14.57 10.29
N TRP A 38 -10.42 -14.54 9.51
CA TRP A 38 -11.28 -15.70 9.30
C TRP A 38 -10.53 -16.87 8.64
N ALA A 39 -9.76 -16.61 7.58
CA ALA A 39 -9.02 -17.67 6.90
C ALA A 39 -8.00 -18.31 7.84
N MET A 40 -7.22 -17.51 8.57
CA MET A 40 -6.20 -18.01 9.50
C MET A 40 -6.80 -18.87 10.62
N SER A 41 -8.03 -18.61 11.08
CA SER A 41 -8.69 -19.47 12.07
C SER A 41 -9.07 -20.86 11.53
N GLN A 42 -9.23 -20.99 10.21
CA GLN A 42 -9.66 -22.24 9.57
C GLN A 42 -8.51 -23.08 9.01
N LEU A 43 -7.31 -22.50 8.86
CA LEU A 43 -6.17 -23.15 8.22
C LEU A 43 -5.31 -23.96 9.18
N ASP A 44 -4.67 -25.01 8.64
CA ASP A 44 -3.61 -25.74 9.32
C ASP A 44 -2.29 -24.97 9.33
N GLU A 45 -1.33 -25.48 10.09
CA GLU A 45 -0.04 -24.81 10.31
C GLU A 45 0.77 -24.65 9.00
N ALA A 46 0.71 -25.63 8.10
CA ALA A 46 1.44 -25.57 6.84
C ALA A 46 0.86 -24.49 5.90
N ALA A 47 -0.46 -24.35 5.85
CA ALA A 47 -1.13 -23.32 5.07
C ALA A 47 -0.91 -21.92 5.68
N ARG A 48 -0.94 -21.78 7.00
CA ARG A 48 -0.59 -20.53 7.70
C ARG A 48 0.83 -20.08 7.36
N ALA A 49 1.80 -20.99 7.49
CA ALA A 49 3.20 -20.70 7.17
C ALA A 49 3.39 -20.23 5.72
N ARG A 50 2.63 -20.79 4.77
CA ARG A 50 2.63 -20.34 3.36
C ARG A 50 2.09 -18.92 3.20
N ILE A 51 1.01 -18.57 3.89
CA ILE A 51 0.42 -17.22 3.84
C ILE A 51 1.41 -16.20 4.41
N GLU A 52 1.99 -16.48 5.58
CA GLU A 52 2.97 -15.60 6.20
C GLU A 52 4.22 -15.42 5.33
N ALA A 53 4.68 -16.49 4.66
CA ALA A 53 5.78 -16.40 3.71
C ALA A 53 5.43 -15.51 2.51
N ALA A 54 4.22 -15.63 1.97
CA ALA A 54 3.74 -14.77 0.89
C ALA A 54 3.60 -13.31 1.34
N GLN A 55 3.12 -13.04 2.55
CA GLN A 55 3.04 -11.68 3.11
C GLN A 55 4.42 -11.05 3.26
N ARG A 56 5.41 -11.79 3.78
CA ARG A 56 6.80 -11.30 3.86
C ARG A 56 7.38 -11.01 2.48
N ALA A 57 7.12 -11.87 1.50
CA ALA A 57 7.57 -11.64 0.12
C ALA A 57 6.92 -10.39 -0.48
N ALA A 58 5.61 -10.20 -0.31
CA ALA A 58 4.89 -9.03 -0.80
C ALA A 58 5.38 -7.72 -0.16
N LEU A 59 5.72 -7.73 1.14
CA LEU A 59 6.30 -6.56 1.80
C LEU A 59 7.71 -6.24 1.27
N ALA A 60 8.52 -7.27 0.99
CA ALA A 60 9.84 -7.07 0.40
C ALA A 60 9.76 -6.51 -1.03
N GLU A 61 8.79 -7.00 -1.83
CA GLU A 61 8.51 -6.50 -3.18
C GLU A 61 8.05 -5.03 -3.13
N LEU A 62 7.11 -4.69 -2.24
CA LEU A 62 6.65 -3.31 -2.05
C LEU A 62 7.80 -2.34 -1.72
N LEU A 63 8.73 -2.75 -0.85
CA LEU A 63 9.89 -1.91 -0.51
C LEU A 63 10.87 -1.76 -1.68
N ALA A 64 11.04 -2.80 -2.50
CA ALA A 64 11.87 -2.75 -3.68
C ALA A 64 11.26 -1.82 -4.74
N GLU A 65 9.97 -1.95 -5.02
CA GLU A 65 9.23 -1.07 -5.93
C GLU A 65 9.26 0.39 -5.47
N ALA A 66 9.13 0.63 -4.15
CA ALA A 66 9.16 1.98 -3.60
C ALA A 66 10.51 2.70 -3.84
N ALA A 67 11.60 1.95 -3.99
CA ALA A 67 12.92 2.49 -4.26
C ALA A 67 13.18 2.79 -5.75
N GLU A 68 12.29 2.38 -6.65
CA GLU A 68 12.46 2.62 -8.08
C GLU A 68 12.30 4.10 -8.42
N PRO A 69 13.12 4.65 -9.35
CA PRO A 69 12.95 6.01 -9.82
C PRO A 69 11.58 6.22 -10.46
N VAL A 70 10.92 7.32 -10.08
CA VAL A 70 9.63 7.73 -10.65
C VAL A 70 9.86 8.87 -11.64
N ASP A 71 9.17 8.81 -12.77
CA ASP A 71 9.20 9.87 -13.78
C ASP A 71 8.75 11.23 -13.18
N GLU A 72 9.48 12.30 -13.50
CA GLU A 72 9.22 13.64 -12.95
C GLU A 72 7.80 14.13 -13.24
N GLN A 73 7.22 13.79 -14.39
CA GLN A 73 5.86 14.17 -14.73
C GLN A 73 4.84 13.45 -13.85
N LEU A 74 5.09 12.21 -13.45
CA LEU A 74 4.21 11.49 -12.52
C LEU A 74 4.30 12.05 -11.10
N VAL A 75 5.49 12.48 -10.66
CA VAL A 75 5.63 13.20 -9.39
C VAL A 75 4.82 14.50 -9.45
N CYS A 76 4.99 15.31 -10.49
CA CYS A 76 4.35 16.62 -10.60
C CYS A 76 2.83 16.55 -10.83
N LEU A 77 2.39 15.75 -11.81
CA LEU A 77 0.99 15.69 -12.21
C LEU A 77 0.20 14.71 -11.37
N ALA A 78 0.78 13.53 -11.10
CA ALA A 78 0.10 12.46 -10.38
C ALA A 78 0.32 12.46 -8.87
N GLY A 79 1.20 13.33 -8.37
CA GLY A 79 1.51 13.44 -6.95
C GLY A 79 2.17 12.17 -6.41
N LEU A 80 2.84 11.38 -7.26
CA LEU A 80 3.58 10.22 -6.78
C LEU A 80 4.75 10.71 -5.89
N PRO A 81 5.00 10.04 -4.75
CA PRO A 81 6.14 10.39 -3.90
C PRO A 81 7.46 10.17 -4.64
N VAL A 82 8.47 10.97 -4.32
CA VAL A 82 9.84 10.65 -4.76
C VAL A 82 10.33 9.38 -4.04
N PRO A 83 11.35 8.67 -4.55
CA PRO A 83 11.76 7.38 -3.98
C PRO A 83 12.04 7.41 -2.47
N GLU A 84 12.67 8.49 -1.98
CA GLU A 84 12.94 8.65 -0.55
C GLU A 84 11.65 8.69 0.30
N GLU A 85 10.63 9.42 -0.16
CA GLU A 85 9.33 9.53 0.50
C GLU A 85 8.53 8.24 0.36
N HIS A 86 8.62 7.58 -0.79
CA HIS A 86 7.91 6.35 -1.10
C HIS A 86 8.41 5.21 -0.22
N VAL A 87 9.73 5.06 -0.09
CA VAL A 87 10.35 4.10 0.82
C VAL A 87 9.92 4.38 2.26
N ALA A 88 9.98 5.64 2.71
CA ALA A 88 9.58 5.99 4.07
C ALA A 88 8.08 5.69 4.36
N LEU A 89 7.21 5.85 3.36
CA LEU A 89 5.79 5.47 3.46
C LEU A 89 5.62 3.95 3.54
N ALA A 90 6.31 3.21 2.68
CA ALA A 90 6.27 1.75 2.64
C ALA A 90 6.80 1.12 3.93
N GLU A 91 7.90 1.64 4.49
CA GLU A 91 8.45 1.20 5.76
C GLU A 91 7.49 1.43 6.93
N ARG A 92 6.85 2.60 7.02
CA ARG A 92 5.84 2.89 8.04
C ARG A 92 4.65 1.94 7.94
N PHE A 93 4.21 1.66 6.72
CA PHE A 93 3.13 0.70 6.48
C PHE A 93 3.55 -0.71 6.95
N ALA A 94 4.72 -1.20 6.54
CA ALA A 94 5.22 -2.51 6.95
C ALA A 94 5.34 -2.63 8.49
N GLN A 95 5.82 -1.57 9.17
CA GLN A 95 5.89 -1.53 10.63
C GLN A 95 4.50 -1.61 11.29
N SER A 96 3.49 -0.97 10.70
CA SER A 96 2.12 -1.02 11.22
C SER A 96 1.47 -2.40 11.13
N LEU A 97 1.97 -3.27 10.24
CA LEU A 97 1.47 -4.65 10.10
C LEU A 97 2.17 -5.64 11.04
N ALA A 98 3.34 -5.27 11.57
CA ALA A 98 4.12 -6.10 12.47
C ALA A 98 3.74 -5.90 13.96
N ALA A 99 2.90 -4.92 14.26
CA ALA A 99 2.42 -4.55 15.59
C ALA A 99 1.07 -5.22 15.91
#